data_AF-A0AAV6AYE9-F1
#
_entry.id   AF-A0AAV6AYE9-F1
#
_cell.length_a   1.000
_cell.length_b   1.000
_cell.length_c   1.000
_cell.angle_alpha   90.00
_cell.angle_beta   90.00
_cell.angle_gamma   90.00
#
_symmetry.space_group_name_H-M   'P 1'
#
loop_
_entity.id
_entity.type
_entity.pdbx_description
1 polymer ?
#
loop_
_entity_poly.entity_id
_entity_poly.type
_entity_poly.pdbx_seq_one_letter_code
_entity_poly.pdbx_strand_id
1 'polypeptide(L)'
;MSALETNPQELMQRALLAAERLGATPVVLQLDLGTAMQIISALQLACRHPDFNGGARETVEGFARDAQESIGEQAPEIAEFLELGWSEEYDVPIVRGSRCRVCGCTNEMACPGGCHWVEENLCSACAPAAHSIILP
;
A
#
# COMPACT_ATOMS: atom_id res chain seq x y z
N MET A 1 3.36 8.46 33.35
CA MET A 1 2.94 9.03 32.05
C MET A 1 2.54 7.88 31.13
N SER A 2 1.28 7.45 31.17
CA SER A 2 0.74 6.45 30.24
C SER A 2 0.00 7.21 29.15
N ALA A 3 0.60 7.33 27.97
CA ALA A 3 0.08 8.08 26.83
C ALA A 3 -0.37 7.18 25.66
N LEU A 4 -0.60 5.88 25.89
CA LEU A 4 -0.63 4.90 24.79
C LEU A 4 -1.84 3.95 24.78
N GLU A 5 -3.00 4.39 25.27
CA GLU A 5 -4.27 3.71 24.99
C GLU A 5 -5.29 4.72 24.43
N THR A 6 -4.91 5.46 23.38
CA THR A 6 -5.91 6.27 22.68
C THR A 6 -6.73 5.34 21.80
N ASN A 7 -8.03 5.22 22.07
CA ASN A 7 -8.95 4.46 21.23
C ASN A 7 -8.86 4.99 19.78
N PRO A 8 -8.55 4.14 18.77
CA PRO A 8 -8.44 4.56 17.37
C PRO A 8 -9.68 5.30 16.85
N GLN A 9 -10.86 4.94 17.35
CA GLN A 9 -12.13 5.58 16.98
C GLN A 9 -12.20 7.03 17.51
N GLU A 10 -11.75 7.25 18.74
CA GLU A 10 -11.71 8.59 19.35
C GLU A 10 -10.67 9.48 18.65
N LEU A 11 -9.52 8.91 18.28
CA LEU A 11 -8.51 9.62 17.51
C LEU A 11 -9.03 10.03 16.13
N MET A 12 -9.71 9.10 15.43
CA MET A 12 -10.34 9.36 14.13
C MET A 12 -11.40 10.46 14.23
N GLN A 13 -12.27 10.40 15.23
CA GLN A 13 -13.31 11.42 15.41
C GLN A 13 -12.70 12.81 15.66
N ARG A 14 -11.65 12.88 16.47
CA ARG A 14 -10.92 14.14 16.70
C ARG A 14 -10.26 14.67 15.43
N ALA A 15 -9.71 13.78 14.59
CA ALA A 15 -9.11 14.14 13.32
C ALA A 15 -10.16 14.70 12.34
N LEU A 16 -11.34 14.07 12.25
CA LEU A 16 -12.44 14.56 11.41
C LEU A 16 -12.92 15.95 11.84
N LEU A 17 -13.14 16.16 13.14
CA LEU A 17 -13.53 17.47 13.69
C LEU A 17 -12.43 18.54 13.51
N ALA A 18 -11.15 18.14 13.46
CA ALA A 18 -10.06 19.05 13.14
C ALA A 18 -10.05 19.40 11.65
N ALA A 19 -10.26 18.42 10.78
CA ALA A 19 -10.36 18.60 9.34
C ALA A 19 -11.54 19.53 8.97
N GLU A 20 -12.71 19.34 9.59
CA GLU A 20 -13.87 20.24 9.40
C GLU A 20 -13.55 21.69 9.78
N ARG A 21 -12.79 21.90 10.86
CA ARG A 21 -12.37 23.24 11.30
C ARG A 21 -11.34 23.88 10.38
N LEU A 22 -10.51 23.08 9.73
CA LEU A 22 -9.58 23.55 8.70
C LEU A 22 -10.33 23.94 7.42
N GLY A 23 -11.56 23.47 7.23
CA GLY A 23 -12.41 23.81 6.09
C GLY A 23 -11.76 23.42 4.76
N ALA A 24 -12.09 24.14 3.69
CA ALA A 24 -11.51 23.96 2.36
C ALA A 24 -10.11 24.59 2.21
N THR A 25 -9.37 24.81 3.31
CA THR A 25 -8.04 25.40 3.25
C THR A 25 -7.09 24.42 2.54
N PRO A 26 -6.52 24.77 1.38
CA PRO A 26 -5.67 23.87 0.64
C PRO A 26 -4.37 23.61 1.41
N VAL A 27 -4.01 22.34 1.53
CA VAL A 27 -2.68 21.93 2.00
C VAL A 27 -1.77 21.82 0.78
N VAL A 28 -0.74 22.65 0.72
CA VAL A 28 0.24 22.63 -0.36
C VAL A 28 1.46 21.84 0.07
N LEU A 29 1.78 20.79 -0.68
CA LEU A 29 2.98 19.98 -0.49
C LEU A 29 3.91 20.18 -1.68
N GLN A 30 5.18 20.48 -1.40
CA GLN A 30 6.21 20.47 -2.43
C GLN A 30 6.86 19.10 -2.44
N LEU A 31 6.78 18.43 -3.59
CA LEU A 31 7.36 17.12 -3.82
C LEU A 31 8.32 17.22 -4.99
N ASP A 32 9.46 16.56 -4.90
CA ASP A 32 10.24 16.29 -6.09
C ASP A 32 9.54 15.23 -6.95
N LEU A 33 9.87 15.21 -8.24
CA LEU A 33 9.27 14.32 -9.22
C LEU A 33 9.43 12.84 -8.87
N GLY A 34 10.58 12.44 -8.31
CA GLY A 34 10.82 11.05 -7.92
C GLY A 34 9.91 10.61 -6.77
N THR A 35 9.77 11.48 -5.76
CA THR A 35 8.83 11.25 -4.65
C THR A 35 7.38 11.21 -5.13
N ALA A 36 6.98 12.11 -6.02
CA ALA A 36 5.63 12.12 -6.59
C ALA A 36 5.33 10.82 -7.36
N MET A 37 6.26 10.36 -8.20
CA MET A 37 6.13 9.07 -8.91
C MET A 37 6.00 7.90 -7.94
N GLN A 38 6.82 7.83 -6.89
CA GLN A 38 6.74 6.75 -5.89
C GLN A 38 5.40 6.74 -5.16
N ILE A 39 4.86 7.91 -4.82
CA ILE A 39 3.53 8.02 -4.20
C ILE A 39 2.47 7.48 -5.16
N ILE A 40 2.46 7.95 -6.42
CA ILE A 40 1.50 7.48 -7.43
C ILE A 40 1.59 5.95 -7.59
N SER A 41 2.79 5.39 -7.74
CA SER A 41 2.99 3.95 -7.86
C SER A 41 2.51 3.16 -6.63
N ALA A 42 2.70 3.68 -5.42
CA ALA A 42 2.19 3.05 -4.22
C ALA A 42 0.65 3.07 -4.15
N LEU A 43 0.03 4.16 -4.60
CA LEU A 43 -1.44 4.27 -4.67
C LEU A 43 -2.02 3.34 -5.74
N GLN A 44 -1.38 3.24 -6.90
CA GLN A 44 -1.73 2.28 -7.95
C GLN A 44 -1.77 0.84 -7.41
N LEU A 45 -0.70 0.44 -6.69
CA LEU A 45 -0.62 -0.87 -6.06
C LEU A 45 -1.70 -1.06 -4.98
N ALA A 46 -1.95 -0.04 -4.16
CA ALA A 46 -3.00 -0.10 -3.13
C ALA A 46 -4.39 -0.34 -3.76
N CYS A 47 -4.69 0.33 -4.87
CA CYS A 47 -5.93 0.16 -5.62
C CYS A 47 -6.14 -1.24 -6.22
N ARG A 48 -5.11 -2.10 -6.24
CA ARG A 48 -5.23 -3.53 -6.60
C ARG A 48 -5.76 -4.40 -5.46
N HIS A 49 -5.71 -3.93 -4.22
CA HIS A 49 -6.09 -4.75 -3.08
C HIS A 49 -7.60 -5.06 -3.10
N PRO A 50 -8.02 -6.34 -3.03
CA PRO A 50 -9.44 -6.71 -3.17
C PRO A 50 -10.34 -6.07 -2.11
N ASP A 51 -9.81 -5.90 -0.90
CA ASP A 51 -10.55 -5.28 0.20
C ASP A 51 -10.50 -3.74 0.17
N PHE A 52 -9.70 -3.13 -0.71
CA PHE A 52 -9.68 -1.68 -0.88
C PHE A 52 -10.66 -1.28 -1.99
N ASN A 53 -11.89 -0.96 -1.59
CA ASN A 53 -13.01 -0.70 -2.52
C ASN A 53 -13.91 0.46 -2.03
N GLY A 54 -14.95 0.78 -2.81
CA GLY A 54 -15.91 1.85 -2.53
C GLY A 54 -15.32 3.26 -2.62
N GLY A 55 -15.98 4.22 -1.98
CA GLY A 55 -15.64 5.65 -2.10
C GLY A 55 -14.22 6.02 -1.65
N ALA A 56 -13.64 5.28 -0.70
CA ALA A 56 -12.25 5.49 -0.30
C ALA A 56 -11.27 5.15 -1.42
N ARG A 57 -11.48 4.02 -2.12
CA ARG A 57 -10.69 3.66 -3.30
C ARG A 57 -10.88 4.69 -4.40
N GLU A 58 -12.12 5.07 -4.70
CA GLU A 58 -12.42 6.07 -5.75
C GLU A 58 -11.71 7.41 -5.49
N THR A 59 -11.70 7.86 -4.24
CA THR A 59 -11.00 9.09 -3.84
C THR A 59 -9.50 9.00 -4.05
N VAL A 60 -8.89 7.87 -3.66
CA VAL A 60 -7.45 7.65 -3.83
C VAL A 60 -7.06 7.50 -5.30
N GLU A 61 -7.85 6.76 -6.08
CA GLU A 61 -7.63 6.62 -7.52
C GLU A 61 -7.74 7.97 -8.22
N GLY A 62 -8.78 8.77 -7.91
CA GLY A 62 -8.95 10.13 -8.44
C GLY A 62 -7.75 11.01 -8.12
N PHE A 63 -7.31 11.05 -6.86
CA PHE A 63 -6.13 11.82 -6.46
C PHE A 63 -4.86 11.40 -7.24
N ALA A 64 -4.63 10.10 -7.41
CA ALA A 64 -3.46 9.61 -8.15
C ALA A 64 -3.52 9.99 -9.63
N ARG A 65 -4.70 9.95 -10.25
CA ARG A 65 -4.93 10.38 -11.63
C ARG A 65 -4.71 11.89 -11.82
N ASP A 66 -5.26 12.71 -10.93
CA ASP A 66 -5.07 14.16 -10.96
C ASP A 66 -3.58 14.53 -10.80
N ALA A 67 -2.88 13.84 -9.90
CA ALA A 67 -1.43 14.02 -9.72
C ALA A 67 -0.64 13.61 -10.97
N GLN A 68 -1.00 12.50 -11.61
CA GLN A 68 -0.40 12.05 -12.87
C GLN A 68 -0.64 13.05 -14.01
N GLU A 69 -1.86 13.60 -14.13
CA GLU A 69 -2.18 14.63 -15.12
C GLU A 69 -1.31 15.88 -14.91
N SER A 70 -1.18 16.35 -13.67
CA SER A 70 -0.33 17.50 -13.34
C SER A 70 1.17 17.27 -13.65
N ILE A 71 1.65 16.03 -13.50
CA ILE A 71 2.99 15.65 -13.97
C ILE A 71 3.05 15.67 -15.50
N GLY A 72 2.01 15.16 -16.18
CA GLY A 72 1.92 15.08 -17.63
C GLY A 72 1.95 16.45 -18.32
N GLU A 73 1.43 17.50 -17.68
CA GLU A 73 1.56 18.89 -18.17
C GLU A 73 3.02 19.33 -18.33
N GLN A 74 3.93 18.77 -17.53
CA GLN A 74 5.35 19.15 -17.49
C GLN A 74 6.26 18.10 -18.13
N ALA A 75 5.88 16.82 -18.07
CA ALA A 75 6.66 15.68 -18.55
C ALA A 75 5.73 14.57 -19.08
N PRO A 76 5.23 14.69 -20.33
CA PRO A 76 4.29 13.75 -20.92
C PRO A 76 4.77 12.30 -20.90
N GLU A 77 6.06 12.06 -21.14
CA GLU A 77 6.66 10.72 -21.17
C GLU A 77 6.58 10.02 -19.81
N ILE A 78 6.60 10.80 -18.72
CA ILE A 78 6.46 10.27 -17.37
C ILE A 78 5.00 9.92 -17.09
N ALA A 79 4.05 10.73 -17.55
CA ALA A 79 2.63 10.41 -17.43
C ALA A 79 2.28 9.14 -18.22
N GLU A 80 2.85 8.94 -19.42
CA GLU A 80 2.72 7.70 -20.17
C GLU A 80 3.29 6.49 -19.42
N PHE A 81 4.47 6.64 -18.80
CA PHE A 81 5.05 5.58 -17.98
C PHE A 81 4.19 5.25 -16.75
N LEU A 82 3.68 6.27 -16.07
CA LEU A 82 2.79 6.10 -14.92
C LEU A 82 1.48 5.43 -15.32
N GLU A 83 0.97 5.69 -16.53
CA GLU A 83 -0.26 5.05 -17.02
C GLU A 83 -0.13 3.52 -17.10
N LEU A 84 1.08 3.01 -17.39
CA LEU A 84 1.33 1.56 -17.39
C LEU A 84 1.06 0.92 -16.03
N GLY A 85 1.25 1.66 -14.93
CA GLY A 85 0.95 1.19 -13.57
C GLY A 85 -0.54 0.95 -13.31
N TRP A 86 -1.44 1.45 -14.17
CA TRP A 86 -2.88 1.16 -14.10
C TRP A 86 -3.28 -0.11 -14.85
N SER A 87 -2.40 -0.73 -15.62
CA SER A 87 -2.65 -2.02 -16.27
C SER A 87 -2.13 -3.21 -15.44
N GLU A 88 -2.96 -4.24 -15.30
CA GLU A 88 -2.60 -5.50 -14.63
C GLU A 88 -1.45 -6.25 -15.32
N GLU A 89 -1.23 -5.98 -16.61
CA GLU A 89 -0.12 -6.57 -17.39
C GLU A 89 1.26 -6.22 -16.81
N TYR A 90 1.37 -5.04 -16.21
CA TYR A 90 2.61 -4.53 -15.64
C TYR A 90 2.68 -4.69 -14.12
N ASP A 91 1.69 -5.37 -13.51
CA ASP A 91 1.78 -5.74 -12.11
C ASP A 91 2.98 -6.68 -11.93
N VAL A 92 3.81 -6.41 -10.91
CA VAL A 92 4.91 -7.31 -10.58
C VAL A 92 4.29 -8.65 -10.17
N PRO A 93 4.50 -9.74 -10.93
CA PRO A 93 3.88 -11.00 -10.61
C PRO A 93 4.34 -11.40 -9.21
N ILE A 94 3.39 -11.57 -8.30
CA ILE A 94 3.65 -12.30 -7.07
C ILE A 94 3.95 -13.72 -7.53
N VAL A 95 5.23 -14.06 -7.68
CA VAL A 95 5.64 -15.41 -8.02
C VAL A 95 5.13 -16.28 -6.87
N ARG A 96 4.02 -16.96 -7.09
CA ARG A 96 3.39 -17.87 -6.13
C ARG A 96 4.41 -18.94 -5.76
N GLY A 97 4.80 -18.98 -4.48
CA GLY A 97 5.88 -19.84 -3.96
C GLY A 97 7.26 -19.18 -3.85
N SER A 98 7.38 -17.87 -4.10
CA SER A 98 8.67 -17.16 -3.96
C SER A 98 8.92 -16.58 -2.58
N ARG A 99 7.85 -16.35 -1.78
CA ARG A 99 7.98 -15.65 -0.52
C ARG A 99 7.00 -16.12 0.55
N CYS A 100 7.44 -16.29 1.80
CA CYS A 100 6.55 -16.60 2.90
C CYS A 100 5.65 -15.41 3.25
N ARG A 101 4.33 -15.65 3.32
CA ARG A 101 3.29 -14.67 3.65
C ARG A 101 3.40 -14.07 5.06
N VAL A 102 4.18 -14.69 5.95
CA VAL A 102 4.36 -14.24 7.34
C VAL A 102 5.66 -13.50 7.53
N CYS A 103 6.80 -14.08 7.11
CA CYS A 103 8.12 -13.51 7.41
C CYS A 103 8.87 -12.96 6.19
N GLY A 104 8.40 -13.20 4.97
CA GLY A 104 9.07 -12.71 3.77
C GLY A 104 10.28 -13.52 3.30
N CYS A 105 10.61 -14.68 3.90
CA CYS A 105 11.73 -15.51 3.43
C CYS A 105 11.48 -16.05 2.01
N THR A 106 12.54 -16.29 1.24
CA THR A 106 12.50 -16.78 -0.15
C THR A 106 13.32 -18.06 -0.32
N ASN A 107 13.34 -18.62 -1.54
CA ASN A 107 14.22 -19.75 -1.86
C ASN A 107 15.72 -19.42 -1.70
N GLU A 108 16.09 -18.16 -1.94
CA GLU A 108 17.48 -17.69 -1.86
C GLU A 108 17.83 -17.14 -0.47
N MET A 109 16.82 -16.79 0.33
CA MET A 109 16.98 -16.16 1.63
C MET A 109 16.04 -16.82 2.65
N ALA A 110 16.50 -17.93 3.24
CA ALA A 110 15.80 -18.64 4.29
C ALA A 110 15.74 -17.84 5.61
N CYS A 111 14.84 -18.24 6.52
CA CYS A 111 14.82 -17.72 7.89
C CYS A 111 16.14 -17.97 8.64
N PRO A 112 16.44 -17.19 9.68
CA PRO A 112 17.52 -17.53 10.62
C PRO A 112 17.36 -18.96 11.16
N GLY A 113 18.38 -19.80 11.03
CA GLY A 113 18.33 -21.22 11.39
C GLY A 113 17.79 -22.15 10.29
N GLY A 114 17.40 -21.59 9.14
CA GLY A 114 16.87 -22.34 7.99
C GLY A 114 15.36 -22.58 8.08
N CYS A 115 14.73 -22.73 6.92
CA CYS A 115 13.33 -23.13 6.79
C CYS A 115 13.12 -23.84 5.45
N HIS A 116 11.97 -24.51 5.30
CA HIS A 116 11.51 -25.08 4.03
C HIS A 116 10.05 -24.72 3.78
N TRP A 117 9.58 -24.84 2.55
CA TRP A 117 8.17 -24.61 2.22
C TRP A 117 7.32 -25.77 2.71
N VAL A 118 6.24 -25.45 3.41
CA VAL A 118 5.23 -26.45 3.84
C VAL A 118 3.92 -26.30 3.06
N GLU A 119 3.65 -25.11 2.54
CA GLU A 119 2.52 -24.78 1.66
C GLU A 119 2.94 -23.66 0.69
N GLU A 120 2.06 -23.34 -0.26
CA GLU A 120 2.22 -22.19 -1.12
C GLU A 120 2.36 -20.89 -0.28
N ASN A 121 3.49 -20.21 -0.44
CA ASN A 121 3.83 -19.00 0.30
C ASN A 121 3.84 -19.17 1.84
N LEU A 122 4.16 -20.36 2.38
CA LEU A 122 4.36 -20.56 3.84
C LEU A 122 5.60 -21.41 4.13
N CYS A 123 6.50 -20.88 4.97
CA CYS A 123 7.66 -21.62 5.43
C CYS A 123 7.39 -22.35 6.76
N SER A 124 8.15 -23.40 7.01
CA SER A 124 8.07 -24.26 8.20
C SER A 124 8.25 -23.49 9.52
N ALA A 125 9.04 -22.41 9.51
CA ALA A 125 9.25 -21.56 10.69
C ALA A 125 7.99 -20.75 11.06
N CYS A 126 7.16 -20.41 10.07
CA CYS A 126 5.95 -19.61 10.27
C CYS A 126 4.67 -20.42 10.30
N ALA A 127 4.73 -21.72 9.97
CA ALA A 127 3.57 -22.61 10.00
C ALA A 127 2.80 -22.57 11.35
N PRO A 128 3.46 -22.54 12.53
CA PRO A 128 2.76 -22.41 13.81
C PRO A 128 1.97 -21.10 13.94
N ALA A 129 2.54 -19.98 13.46
CA ALA A 129 1.92 -18.66 13.53
C ALA A 129 0.75 -18.50 12.53
N ALA A 130 0.84 -19.13 11.36
CA ALA A 130 -0.22 -19.08 10.35
C ALA A 130 -1.51 -19.78 10.83
N HIS A 131 -1.40 -20.85 11.64
CA HIS A 131 -2.57 -21.52 12.23
C HIS A 131 -3.35 -20.62 13.20
N SER A 132 -2.67 -19.68 13.88
CA SER A 132 -3.29 -18.74 14.81
C SER A 132 -3.91 -17.50 14.17
N ILE A 133 -3.71 -17.28 12.86
CA ILE A 133 -4.24 -16.11 12.12
C ILE A 133 -5.53 -16.47 11.35
N ILE A 134 -5.82 -17.76 11.16
CA ILE A 134 -6.93 -18.25 10.31
C ILE A 134 -8.16 -18.71 11.11
N LEU A 135 -8.15 -18.62 12.45
CA LEU A 135 -9.35 -18.84 13.25
C LEU A 135 -9.84 -17.51 13.86
N PRO A 136 -10.97 -16.93 13.40
CA PRO A 136 -11.73 -15.96 14.18
C PRO A 136 -12.30 -16.59 15.46
#